data_AF-A0A9N9XGQ7-F1
#
_entry.id   AF-A0A9N9XGQ7-F1
#
_cell.length_a   1.000
_cell.length_b   1.000
_cell.length_c   1.000
_cell.angle_alpha   90.00
_cell.angle_beta   90.00
_cell.angle_gamma   90.00
#
_symmetry.space_group_name_H-M   'P 1'
#
loop_
_entity.id
_entity.type
_entity.pdbx_description
1 polymer ?
#
loop_
_entity_poly.entity_id
_entity_poly.type
_entity_poly.pdbx_seq_one_letter_code
_entity_poly.pdbx_strand_id
1 'polypeptide(L)'
;MAHKHSIEALPRTLKYIKNNDKLFGGTLWVLSRDFRQTLPVIPRSTYADEINASLKSSPFWRNVEKVQLKVNMRVQMLQDPSAETFSKQLLDIGDGKVATDETGYIKLPTDFCTIADSQDTLNKYFLMYPHSI
;
A
#
# COMPACT_ATOMS: atom_id res chain seq x y z
N MET A 1 6.43 -6.84 -0.11
CA MET A 1 5.29 -7.20 -1.00
C MET A 1 5.57 -8.49 -1.72
N ALA A 2 4.54 -9.24 -2.08
CA ALA A 2 4.68 -10.40 -2.94
C ALA A 2 4.90 -10.02 -4.42
N HIS A 3 5.81 -10.73 -5.08
CA HIS A 3 5.98 -10.70 -6.53
C HIS A 3 4.79 -11.41 -7.20
N LYS A 4 4.39 -10.98 -8.40
CA LYS A 4 3.27 -11.60 -9.14
C LYS A 4 3.38 -13.13 -9.28
N HIS A 5 4.57 -13.68 -9.51
CA HIS A 5 4.77 -15.12 -9.69
C HIS A 5 4.34 -15.93 -8.46
N SER A 6 4.57 -15.41 -7.26
CA SER A 6 4.12 -16.05 -6.01
C SER A 6 2.60 -16.10 -5.93
N ILE A 7 1.92 -15.05 -6.40
CA ILE A 7 0.46 -14.97 -6.41
C ILE A 7 -0.12 -15.85 -7.53
N GLU A 8 0.54 -15.93 -8.69
CA GLU A 8 0.13 -16.75 -9.84
C GLU A 8 0.31 -18.25 -9.63
N ALA A 9 1.30 -18.65 -8.82
CA ALA A 9 1.52 -20.06 -8.48
C ALA A 9 0.35 -20.64 -7.67
N LEU A 10 -0.26 -19.83 -6.82
CA LEU A 10 -1.26 -20.25 -5.86
C LEU A 10 -2.57 -20.78 -6.47
N PRO A 11 -3.16 -20.15 -7.50
CA PRO A 11 -4.28 -20.75 -8.23
C PRO A 11 -3.91 -22.12 -8.82
N ARG A 12 -2.70 -22.30 -9.35
CA ARG A 12 -2.25 -23.59 -9.92
C ARG A 12 -2.19 -24.67 -8.84
N THR A 13 -1.60 -24.33 -7.69
CA THR A 13 -1.51 -25.22 -6.54
C THR A 13 -2.89 -25.61 -6.01
N LEU A 14 -3.82 -24.67 -5.91
CA LEU A 14 -5.18 -24.95 -5.41
C LEU A 14 -6.00 -25.81 -6.37
N LYS A 15 -5.85 -25.64 -7.68
CA LYS A 15 -6.48 -26.53 -8.67
C LYS A 15 -5.98 -27.97 -8.51
N TYR A 16 -4.67 -28.14 -8.36
CA TYR A 16 -4.04 -29.44 -8.18
C TYR A 16 -4.52 -30.12 -6.88
N ILE A 17 -4.44 -29.41 -5.74
CA ILE A 17 -4.84 -29.97 -4.43
C ILE A 17 -6.33 -30.32 -4.40
N LYS A 18 -7.19 -29.51 -5.02
CA LYS A 18 -8.64 -29.72 -4.99
C LYS A 18 -9.17 -30.60 -6.12
N ASN A 19 -8.31 -31.02 -7.05
CA ASN A 19 -8.70 -31.69 -8.28
C ASN A 19 -9.89 -30.99 -8.99
N ASN A 20 -9.80 -29.66 -9.12
CA ASN A 20 -10.87 -28.81 -9.63
C ASN A 20 -10.31 -27.70 -10.52
N ASP A 21 -10.69 -27.68 -11.79
CA ASP A 21 -10.16 -26.76 -12.79
C ASP A 21 -10.69 -25.32 -12.71
N LYS A 22 -11.69 -25.07 -11.86
CA LYS A 22 -12.17 -23.71 -11.58
C LYS A 22 -11.04 -22.83 -11.04
N LEU A 23 -11.14 -21.52 -11.23
CA LEU A 23 -10.19 -20.56 -10.63
C LEU A 23 -10.08 -20.83 -9.11
N PHE A 24 -8.85 -20.90 -8.61
CA PHE A 24 -8.53 -21.25 -7.21
C PHE A 24 -9.15 -22.55 -6.70
N GLY A 25 -9.42 -23.52 -7.58
CA GLY A 25 -10.12 -24.76 -7.21
C GLY A 25 -11.52 -24.52 -6.65
N GLY A 26 -12.18 -23.43 -7.08
CA GLY A 26 -13.49 -23.00 -6.59
C GLY A 26 -13.47 -22.27 -5.24
N THR A 27 -12.31 -21.85 -4.76
CA THR A 27 -12.17 -21.12 -3.48
C THR A 27 -12.38 -19.62 -3.68
N LEU A 28 -13.16 -19.00 -2.80
CA LEU A 28 -13.23 -17.54 -2.72
C LEU A 28 -11.88 -16.99 -2.24
N TRP A 29 -11.40 -15.96 -2.93
CA TRP A 29 -10.11 -15.34 -2.70
C TRP A 29 -10.27 -13.83 -2.53
N VAL A 30 -9.75 -13.29 -1.44
CA VAL A 30 -9.81 -11.86 -1.13
C VAL A 30 -8.39 -11.32 -1.00
N LEU A 31 -8.08 -10.29 -1.78
CA LEU A 31 -6.81 -9.58 -1.72
C LEU A 31 -7.06 -8.21 -1.10
N SER A 32 -6.42 -7.93 0.03
CA SER A 32 -6.48 -6.62 0.68
C SER A 32 -5.12 -5.96 0.54
N ARG A 33 -5.06 -4.89 -0.25
CA ARG A 33 -3.82 -4.20 -0.55
C ARG A 33 -4.07 -2.77 -0.97
N ASP A 34 -3.27 -1.84 -0.43
CA ASP A 34 -3.14 -0.49 -0.99
C ASP A 34 -2.06 -0.47 -2.07
N PHE A 35 -2.43 -0.01 -3.27
CA PHE A 35 -1.51 0.10 -4.41
C PHE A 35 -0.86 1.47 -4.54
N ARG A 36 -1.21 2.43 -3.66
CA ARG A 36 -0.50 3.71 -3.50
C ARG A 36 0.72 3.58 -2.60
N GLN A 37 0.86 2.43 -1.92
CA GLN A 37 2.07 2.04 -1.21
C GLN A 37 3.15 1.55 -2.19
N THR A 38 4.28 1.10 -1.65
CA THR A 38 5.46 0.67 -2.41
C THR A 38 5.14 -0.36 -3.50
N LEU A 39 6.01 -0.46 -4.52
CA LEU A 39 6.05 -1.55 -5.52
C LEU A 39 6.91 -2.74 -5.01
N PRO A 40 6.89 -3.93 -5.66
CA PRO A 40 7.62 -5.07 -5.12
C PRO A 40 9.11 -4.75 -5.21
N VAL A 41 9.79 -4.79 -4.07
CA VAL A 41 11.20 -4.45 -4.00
C VAL A 41 11.99 -5.57 -4.67
N ILE A 42 12.69 -5.22 -5.75
CA ILE A 42 13.61 -6.12 -6.45
C ILE A 42 15.01 -5.49 -6.36
N PRO A 43 16.02 -6.20 -5.82
CA PRO A 43 17.36 -5.65 -5.76
C PRO A 43 17.90 -5.36 -7.15
N ARG A 44 18.41 -4.14 -7.37
CA ARG A 44 19.00 -3.69 -8.65
C ARG A 44 18.02 -3.71 -9.83
N SER A 45 16.72 -3.59 -9.57
CA SER A 45 15.71 -3.48 -10.63
C SER A 45 15.69 -2.12 -11.32
N THR A 46 15.19 -2.12 -12.55
CA THR A 46 14.66 -0.92 -13.18
C THR A 46 13.20 -0.69 -12.75
N TYR A 47 12.71 0.53 -12.98
CA TYR A 47 11.29 0.84 -12.77
C TYR A 47 10.34 -0.09 -13.55
N ALA A 48 10.74 -0.48 -14.77
CA ALA A 48 9.98 -1.41 -15.59
C ALA A 48 9.90 -2.82 -14.95
N ASP A 49 10.97 -3.28 -14.32
CA ASP A 49 10.99 -4.58 -13.64
C ASP A 49 10.05 -4.57 -12.43
N GLU A 50 10.01 -3.49 -11.66
CA GLU A 50 9.12 -3.34 -10.51
C GLU A 50 7.63 -3.35 -10.93
N ILE A 51 7.29 -2.62 -12.00
CA ILE A 51 5.95 -2.66 -12.58
C ILE A 51 5.62 -4.07 -13.05
N ASN A 52 6.54 -4.71 -13.78
CA ASN A 52 6.37 -6.08 -14.28
C ASN A 52 6.30 -7.12 -13.17
N ALA A 53 6.83 -6.85 -11.98
CA ALA A 53 6.70 -7.71 -10.82
C ALA A 53 5.40 -7.48 -10.06
N SER A 54 4.76 -6.33 -10.26
CA SER A 54 3.52 -5.96 -9.58
C SER A 54 2.36 -6.88 -9.97
N LEU A 55 1.45 -7.11 -9.02
CA LEU A 55 0.25 -7.91 -9.25
C LEU A 55 -0.62 -7.33 -10.39
N LYS A 56 -0.64 -6.00 -10.57
CA LYS A 56 -1.41 -5.34 -11.63
C LYS A 56 -0.95 -5.72 -13.04
N SER A 57 0.32 -6.11 -13.20
CA SER A 57 0.86 -6.59 -14.48
C SER A 57 0.55 -8.06 -14.76
N SER A 58 -0.02 -8.79 -13.80
CA SER A 58 -0.37 -10.20 -13.97
C SER A 58 -1.58 -10.35 -14.89
N PRO A 59 -1.61 -11.35 -15.81
CA PRO A 59 -2.81 -11.69 -16.56
C PRO A 59 -4.01 -11.99 -15.66
N PHE A 60 -3.75 -12.54 -14.46
CA PHE A 60 -4.73 -12.83 -13.43
C PHE A 60 -5.53 -11.60 -12.98
N TRP A 61 -4.92 -10.41 -13.02
CA TRP A 61 -5.57 -9.18 -12.55
C TRP A 61 -6.87 -8.85 -13.28
N ARG A 62 -7.04 -9.35 -14.53
CA ARG A 62 -8.27 -9.19 -15.33
C ARG A 62 -9.47 -9.93 -14.74
N ASN A 63 -9.25 -10.94 -13.90
CA ASN A 63 -10.29 -11.74 -13.26
C ASN A 63 -10.64 -11.25 -11.85
N VAL A 64 -9.98 -10.20 -11.36
CA VAL A 64 -10.19 -9.67 -10.01
C VAL A 64 -11.29 -8.61 -10.03
N GLU A 65 -12.33 -8.83 -9.23
CA GLU A 65 -13.31 -7.80 -8.92
C GLU A 65 -12.70 -6.77 -7.95
N LYS A 66 -12.88 -5.49 -8.24
CA LYS A 66 -12.29 -4.40 -7.47
C LYS A 66 -13.32 -3.80 -6.53
N VAL A 67 -13.05 -3.93 -5.23
CA VAL A 67 -13.81 -3.25 -4.17
C VAL A 67 -12.88 -2.25 -3.50
N GLN A 68 -13.39 -1.05 -3.22
CA GLN A 68 -12.62 0.04 -2.59
C GLN A 68 -13.25 0.42 -1.25
N LEU A 69 -12.43 0.42 -0.21
CA LEU A 69 -12.81 1.00 1.09
C LEU A 69 -12.67 2.52 1.01
N LYS A 70 -13.74 3.23 1.34
CA LYS A 70 -13.81 4.71 1.25
C LYS A 70 -13.69 5.40 2.62
N VAL A 71 -13.96 4.68 3.70
CA VAL A 71 -14.03 5.26 5.05
C VAL A 71 -12.78 4.87 5.84
N ASN A 72 -12.04 5.86 6.32
CA ASN A 72 -10.93 5.66 7.23
C ASN A 72 -11.43 5.58 8.68
N MET A 73 -11.75 4.37 9.11
CA MET A 73 -12.29 4.12 10.45
C MET A 73 -11.36 4.59 11.57
N ARG A 74 -10.04 4.60 11.37
CA ARG A 74 -9.07 5.07 12.39
C ARG A 74 -9.27 6.55 12.69
N VAL A 75 -9.42 7.37 11.65
CA VAL A 75 -9.66 8.81 11.78
C VAL A 75 -11.03 9.06 12.39
N GLN A 76 -12.05 8.34 11.93
CA GLN A 76 -13.42 8.50 12.43
C GLN A 76 -13.53 8.20 13.93
N MET A 77 -12.77 7.22 14.44
CA MET A 77 -12.77 6.85 15.86
C MET A 77 -11.97 7.81 16.75
N LEU A 78 -10.97 8.51 16.21
CA LEU A 78 -10.19 9.48 16.97
C LEU A 78 -10.98 10.76 17.28
N GLN A 79 -12.01 11.08 16.49
CA GLN A 79 -12.81 12.32 16.60
C GLN A 79 -11.95 13.60 16.67
N ASP A 80 -10.77 13.54 16.04
CA ASP A 80 -9.78 14.61 16.05
C ASP A 80 -9.76 15.30 14.67
N PRO A 81 -10.12 16.59 14.57
CA PRO A 81 -10.08 17.35 13.32
C PRO A 81 -8.69 17.40 12.67
N SER A 82 -7.62 17.31 13.46
CA SER A 82 -6.24 17.29 12.94
C SER A 82 -5.94 15.97 12.22
N ALA A 83 -6.45 14.84 12.72
CA ALA A 83 -6.31 13.53 12.09
C ALA A 83 -7.07 13.45 10.75
N GLU A 84 -8.21 14.13 10.64
CA GLU A 84 -8.95 14.22 9.37
C GLU A 84 -8.18 15.03 8.32
N THR A 85 -7.63 16.17 8.73
CA THR A 85 -6.80 17.03 7.88
C THR A 85 -5.56 16.26 7.39
N PHE A 86 -4.84 15.62 8.30
CA PHE A 86 -3.67 14.80 7.97
C PHE A 86 -4.01 13.64 7.03
N SER A 87 -5.12 12.92 7.30
CA SER A 87 -5.54 11.81 6.43
C SER A 87 -5.88 12.28 5.02
N LYS A 88 -6.44 13.48 4.87
CA LYS A 88 -6.72 14.06 3.56
C LYS A 88 -5.43 14.46 2.84
N GLN A 89 -4.49 15.09 3.53
CA GLN A 89 -3.17 15.42 2.98
C GLN A 89 -2.44 14.15 2.50
N LEU A 90 -2.44 13.08 3.31
CA LEU A 90 -1.81 11.81 2.94
C LEU A 90 -2.48 11.16 1.71
N LEU A 91 -3.81 11.28 1.62
CA LEU A 91 -4.57 10.80 0.47
C LEU A 91 -4.23 11.55 -0.81
N ASP A 92 -4.13 12.88 -0.75
CA ASP A 92 -3.77 13.71 -1.90
C ASP A 92 -2.33 13.46 -2.38
N ILE A 93 -1.40 13.18 -1.47
CA ILE A 93 -0.06 12.71 -1.81
C ILE A 93 -0.12 11.35 -2.51
N GLY A 94 -0.83 10.38 -1.94
CA GLY A 94 -0.92 9.02 -2.50
C GLY A 94 -1.65 8.95 -3.84
N ASP A 95 -2.55 9.89 -4.12
CA ASP A 95 -3.26 10.03 -5.40
C ASP A 95 -2.48 10.88 -6.43
N GLY A 96 -1.33 11.46 -6.05
CA GLY A 96 -0.51 12.30 -6.94
C GLY A 96 -1.13 13.66 -7.26
N LYS A 97 -1.98 14.21 -6.37
CA LYS A 97 -2.61 15.53 -6.54
C LYS A 97 -1.73 16.68 -6.08
N VAL A 98 -0.63 16.38 -5.37
CA VAL A 98 0.34 17.38 -4.91
C VAL A 98 1.30 17.71 -6.03
N ALA A 99 1.51 19.02 -6.26
CA ALA A 99 2.46 19.49 -7.27
C ALA A 99 3.89 19.05 -6.94
N THR A 100 4.57 18.53 -7.96
CA THR A 100 5.99 18.20 -7.91
C THR A 100 6.81 19.31 -8.54
N ASP A 101 8.01 19.56 -8.01
CA ASP A 101 8.99 20.44 -8.64
C ASP A 101 9.69 19.80 -9.86
N GLU A 102 10.60 20.55 -10.49
CA GLU A 102 11.39 20.10 -11.66
C GLU A 102 12.25 18.86 -11.38
N THR A 103 12.55 18.60 -10.11
CA THR A 103 13.31 17.43 -9.64
C THR A 103 12.42 16.24 -9.28
N GLY A 104 11.09 16.39 -9.35
CA GLY A 104 10.12 15.35 -9.03
C GLY A 104 9.83 15.18 -7.54
N TYR A 105 10.27 16.11 -6.68
CA TYR A 105 9.97 16.11 -5.25
C TYR A 105 8.68 16.89 -4.97
N ILE A 106 7.98 16.46 -3.92
CA ILE A 106 6.81 17.18 -3.39
C ILE A 106 7.25 18.11 -2.26
N LYS A 107 6.60 19.27 -2.15
CA LYS A 107 6.69 20.11 -0.95
C LYS A 107 5.60 19.67 0.02
N LEU A 108 6.02 19.22 1.21
CA LEU A 108 5.07 18.86 2.27
C LEU A 108 4.45 20.14 2.87
N PRO A 109 3.15 20.11 3.23
CA PRO A 109 2.53 21.17 4.01
C PRO A 109 3.28 21.43 5.32
N THR A 110 3.28 22.67 5.80
CA THR A 110 4.01 23.07 7.02
C THR A 110 3.46 22.40 8.28
N ASP A 111 2.18 22.00 8.26
CA ASP A 111 1.48 21.30 9.33
C ASP A 111 1.53 19.76 9.18
N PHE A 112 2.26 19.25 8.19
CA PHE A 112 2.26 17.82 7.88
C PHE A 112 3.04 16.97 8.89
N CYS A 113 4.14 17.51 9.42
CA CYS A 113 4.98 16.81 10.39
C CYS A 113 5.66 17.79 11.34
N THR A 114 5.84 17.36 12.59
CA THR A 114 6.71 18.07 13.53
C THR A 114 8.15 17.60 13.32
N ILE A 115 9.04 18.53 13.00
CA ILE A 115 10.47 18.24 12.95
C ILE A 115 10.94 18.12 14.39
N ALA A 116 11.62 17.03 14.72
CA ALA A 116 12.18 16.86 16.05
C ALA A 116 13.52 17.59 16.13
N ASP A 117 13.66 18.45 17.14
CA ASP A 117 14.83 19.32 17.31
C ASP A 117 16.03 18.60 17.94
N SER A 118 15.80 17.38 18.46
CA SER A 118 16.83 16.58 19.14
C SER A 118 16.58 15.08 19.02
N GLN A 119 17.64 14.30 19.17
CA GLN A 119 17.57 12.84 19.25
C GLN A 119 16.73 12.38 20.46
N ASP A 120 16.74 13.12 21.57
CA ASP A 120 15.96 12.80 22.76
C ASP A 120 14.45 12.96 22.51
N THR A 121 14.06 14.00 21.77
CA THR A 121 12.68 14.19 21.30
C THR A 121 12.25 13.04 20.40
N LEU A 122 13.09 12.62 19.45
CA LEU A 122 12.81 11.46 18.59
C LEU A 122 12.64 10.17 19.40
N ASN A 123 13.57 9.89 20.31
CA ASN A 123 13.54 8.70 21.16
C ASN A 123 12.27 8.67 22.03
N LYS A 124 11.83 9.82 22.56
CA LYS A 124 10.59 9.94 23.33
C LYS A 124 9.36 9.57 22.51
N TYR A 125 9.24 10.07 21.28
CA TYR A 125 8.13 9.74 20.39
C TYR A 125 8.17 8.28 19.91
N PHE A 126 9.36 7.74 19.64
CA PHE A 126 9.54 6.35 19.21
C PHE A 126 9.20 5.35 20.34
N LEU A 127 9.57 5.65 21.58
CA LEU A 127 9.27 4.82 22.76
C LEU A 127 7.80 4.92 23.21
N MET A 128 7.09 5.99 22.84
CA MET A 128 5.67 6.20 23.19
C MET A 128 4.72 5.35 22.32
N TYR A 129 5.14 4.88 21.14
CA TYR A 129 4.36 4.02 20.25
C TYR A 129 5.07 2.70 19.88
N PRO A 130 5.34 1.81 20.85
CA PRO A 130 6.12 0.59 20.62
C PRO A 130 5.38 -0.51 19.82
N HIS A 131 4.13 -0.30 19.42
CA HIS A 131 3.26 -1.34 18.83
C HIS A 131 2.75 -1.03 17.41
N SER A 132 3.40 -0.16 16.65
CA SER A 132 3.02 0.08 15.24
C SER A 132 4.10 -0.40 14.26
N ILE A 133 4.23 -1.73 14.14
CA ILE A 133 4.66 -2.44 12.92
C ILE A 133 3.78 -3.68 12.78
#